data_AF-A0A350P0H7-F1
#
_entry.id   AF-A0A350P0H7-F1
#
_cell.length_a   1.000
_cell.length_b   1.000
_cell.length_c   1.000
_cell.angle_alpha   90.00
_cell.angle_beta   90.00
_cell.angle_gamma   90.00
#
_symmetry.space_group_name_H-M   'P 1'
#
loop_
_entity.id
_entity.type
_entity.pdbx_description
1 polymer ?
#
loop_
_entity_poly.entity_id
_entity_poly.type
_entity_poly.pdbx_seq_one_letter_code
_entity_poly.pdbx_strand_id
1 'polypeptide(L)'
;MKQGNFFGEEPNWWDEHWQDMPAFEQGKKEPFACINIRFETQADLEVFSTLIDQQLTYKTKSIWFPFKSHWGADHNKKAWVDDDG
;
A
#
# COMPACT_ATOMS: atom_id res chain seq x y z
N MET A 1 47.66 -27.72 13.99
CA MET A 1 47.65 -26.76 12.87
C MET A 1 46.46 -25.84 13.08
N LYS A 2 46.66 -24.55 13.33
CA LYS A 2 45.54 -23.61 13.44
C LYS A 2 45.20 -23.14 12.04
N GLN A 3 43.99 -23.42 11.60
CA GLN A 3 43.47 -22.96 10.32
C GLN A 3 43.41 -21.43 10.40
N GLY A 4 44.26 -20.76 9.62
CA GLY A 4 44.21 -19.31 9.49
C GLY A 4 42.92 -18.93 8.79
N ASN A 5 42.16 -18.01 9.37
CA ASN A 5 41.05 -17.37 8.69
C ASN A 5 41.61 -16.66 7.45
N PHE A 6 41.28 -17.17 6.27
CA PHE A 6 41.82 -16.72 4.97
C PHE A 6 40.94 -15.64 4.30
N PHE A 7 39.88 -15.22 4.97
CA PHE A 7 39.01 -14.15 4.52
C PHE A 7 39.40 -12.90 5.31
N GLY A 8 40.29 -12.10 4.73
CA GLY A 8 40.36 -10.69 5.10
C GLY A 8 38.99 -10.10 4.78
N GLU A 9 38.31 -9.59 5.78
CA GLU A 9 37.12 -8.77 5.60
C GLU A 9 37.59 -7.43 5.01
N GLU A 10 37.83 -7.40 3.70
CA GLU A 10 37.90 -6.11 3.01
C GLU A 10 36.48 -5.51 3.04
N PRO A 11 36.31 -4.30 3.60
CA PRO A 11 35.00 -3.67 3.66
C PRO A 11 34.48 -3.49 2.24
N ASN A 12 33.21 -3.81 2.03
CA ASN A 12 32.64 -3.69 0.70
C ASN A 12 32.51 -2.21 0.34
N TRP A 13 32.73 -1.86 -0.93
CA TRP A 13 32.66 -0.47 -1.40
C TRP A 13 31.32 0.21 -1.09
N TRP A 14 30.22 -0.56 -1.04
CA TRP A 14 28.89 -0.03 -0.71
C TRP A 14 28.72 0.30 0.78
N ASP A 15 29.49 -0.31 1.69
CA ASP A 15 29.40 -0.02 3.13
C ASP A 15 29.81 1.44 3.40
N GLU A 16 30.75 2.00 2.66
CA GLU A 16 31.14 3.43 2.76
C GLU A 16 30.06 4.37 2.19
N HIS A 17 29.28 3.91 1.21
CA HIS A 17 28.29 4.74 0.51
C HIS A 17 26.86 4.61 1.05
N TRP A 18 26.58 3.58 1.84
CA TRP A 18 25.27 3.31 2.45
C TRP A 18 25.27 3.62 3.94
N GLN A 19 25.89 4.74 4.30
CA GLN A 19 25.84 5.29 5.65
C GLN A 19 24.56 6.11 5.82
N ASP A 20 23.97 6.08 7.02
CA ASP A 20 22.83 6.91 7.42
C ASP A 20 21.50 6.65 6.67
N MET A 21 21.28 5.49 6.03
CA MET A 21 19.95 5.16 5.51
C MET A 21 18.97 4.97 6.67
N PRO A 22 17.98 5.86 6.85
CA PRO A 22 17.04 5.74 7.96
C PRO A 22 16.20 4.47 7.79
N ALA A 23 15.80 3.86 8.91
CA ALA A 23 14.85 2.77 8.87
C ALA A 23 13.55 3.26 8.23
N PHE A 24 13.07 2.51 7.22
CA PHE A 24 11.78 2.79 6.60
C PHE A 24 10.65 2.44 7.56
N GLU A 25 10.00 3.44 8.15
CA GLU A 25 8.86 3.26 9.04
C GLU A 25 7.55 3.61 8.31
N GLN A 26 6.79 2.59 7.92
CA GLN A 26 5.44 2.75 7.42
C GLN A 26 4.43 2.31 8.50
N GLY A 27 3.83 3.29 9.17
CA GLY A 27 2.72 3.03 10.08
C GLY A 27 1.54 2.37 9.36
N LYS A 28 1.01 1.28 9.93
CA LYS A 28 -0.17 0.60 9.38
C LYS A 28 -1.37 1.57 9.46
N LYS A 29 -1.92 1.92 8.30
CA LYS A 29 -3.17 2.69 8.22
C LYS A 29 -4.35 1.74 8.31
N GLU A 30 -4.76 1.44 9.53
CA GLU A 30 -5.93 0.61 9.78
C GLU A 30 -7.23 1.44 9.66
N PRO A 31 -8.32 0.85 9.16
CA PRO A 31 -9.64 1.50 9.20
C PRO A 31 -10.07 1.77 10.65
N PHE A 32 -10.82 2.84 10.86
CA PHE A 32 -11.40 3.15 12.17
C PHE A 32 -12.37 2.06 12.64
N ALA A 33 -13.17 1.49 11.72
CA ALA A 33 -14.08 0.38 11.99
C ALA A 33 -14.31 -0.46 10.74
N CYS A 34 -14.56 -1.75 10.92
CA CYS A 34 -14.93 -2.70 9.87
C CYS A 34 -16.19 -3.46 10.27
N ILE A 35 -17.14 -3.56 9.34
CA ILE A 35 -18.38 -4.33 9.51
C ILE A 35 -18.42 -5.41 8.43
N ASN A 36 -18.79 -6.63 8.81
CA ASN A 36 -19.01 -7.73 7.86
C ASN A 36 -20.50 -7.86 7.57
N ILE A 37 -20.90 -7.55 6.35
CA ILE A 37 -22.30 -7.57 5.89
C ILE A 37 -22.47 -8.80 4.99
N ARG A 38 -23.44 -9.65 5.32
CA ARG A 38 -23.80 -10.83 4.51
C ARG A 38 -25.15 -10.58 3.85
N PHE A 39 -25.25 -10.87 2.56
CA PHE A 39 -26.48 -10.78 1.78
C PHE A 39 -27.00 -12.18 1.49
N GLU A 40 -28.32 -12.38 1.56
CA GLU A 40 -28.96 -13.66 1.26
C GLU A 40 -29.20 -13.81 -0.25
N THR A 41 -29.64 -12.72 -0.90
CA THR A 41 -29.92 -12.71 -2.34
C THR A 41 -29.11 -11.64 -3.08
N GLN A 42 -29.02 -11.79 -4.40
CA GLN A 42 -28.43 -10.76 -5.27
C GLN A 42 -29.24 -9.45 -5.24
N ALA A 43 -30.57 -9.54 -5.11
CA ALA A 43 -31.43 -8.36 -5.03
C ALA A 43 -31.11 -7.49 -3.79
N ASP A 44 -30.82 -8.12 -2.65
CA ASP A 44 -30.44 -7.38 -1.44
C ASP A 44 -29.11 -6.62 -1.61
N LEU A 45 -28.16 -7.23 -2.34
CA LEU A 45 -26.89 -6.58 -2.68
C LEU A 45 -27.10 -5.39 -3.63
N GLU A 46 -28.00 -5.50 -4.60
CA GLU A 46 -28.33 -4.42 -5.55
C GLU A 46 -29.05 -3.24 -4.86
N VAL A 47 -29.97 -3.53 -3.95
CA VAL A 47 -30.62 -2.49 -3.12
C VAL A 47 -29.58 -1.79 -2.25
N PHE A 48 -28.70 -2.56 -1.58
CA PHE A 48 -27.65 -1.98 -0.76
C PHE A 48 -26.67 -1.13 -1.57
N SER A 49 -26.27 -1.59 -2.76
CA SER A 49 -25.44 -0.87 -3.72
C SER A 49 -26.04 0.50 -4.07
N THR A 50 -27.36 0.56 -4.27
CA THR A 50 -28.09 1.80 -4.54
C THR A 50 -28.15 2.71 -3.32
N LEU A 51 -28.35 2.15 -2.12
CA LEU A 51 -28.44 2.92 -0.87
C LEU A 51 -27.13 3.64 -0.51
N ILE A 52 -26.00 2.99 -0.76
CA ILE A 52 -24.67 3.58 -0.49
C ILE A 52 -24.12 4.40 -1.65
N ASP A 53 -24.86 4.49 -2.76
CA ASP A 53 -24.45 5.14 -4.01
C ASP A 53 -23.08 4.65 -4.54
N GLN A 54 -22.86 3.33 -4.50
CA GLN A 54 -21.65 2.70 -5.02
C GLN A 54 -22.01 1.44 -5.78
N GLN A 55 -21.40 1.22 -6.95
CA GLN A 55 -21.61 -0.01 -7.71
C GLN A 55 -20.91 -1.20 -7.05
N LEU A 56 -21.70 -2.16 -6.55
CA LEU A 56 -21.22 -3.41 -6.00
C LEU A 56 -21.46 -4.55 -6.99
N THR A 57 -20.50 -5.46 -7.06
CA THR A 57 -20.61 -6.68 -7.87
C THR A 57 -20.45 -7.89 -6.96
N TYR A 58 -20.85 -9.08 -7.43
CA TYR A 58 -20.64 -10.33 -6.69
C TYR A 58 -19.16 -10.61 -6.36
N LYS A 59 -18.22 -9.99 -7.07
CA LYS A 59 -16.76 -10.12 -6.84
C LYS A 59 -16.22 -9.11 -5.83
N THR A 60 -17.03 -8.12 -5.43
CA THR A 60 -16.59 -7.06 -4.53
C THR A 60 -16.38 -7.63 -3.12
N LYS A 61 -15.12 -7.69 -2.68
CA LYS A 61 -14.75 -8.26 -1.37
C LYS A 61 -14.83 -7.24 -0.23
N SER A 62 -14.56 -5.98 -0.52
CA SER A 62 -14.57 -4.88 0.43
C SER A 62 -14.73 -3.56 -0.31
N ILE A 63 -15.23 -2.56 0.41
CA ILE A 63 -15.37 -1.19 -0.04
C ILE A 63 -14.93 -0.24 1.07
N TRP A 64 -14.59 0.98 0.69
CA TRP A 64 -14.41 2.08 1.62
C TRP A 64 -15.62 3.00 1.54
N PHE A 65 -16.05 3.49 2.70
CA PHE A 65 -17.05 4.53 2.79
C PHE A 65 -16.42 5.77 3.46
N PRO A 66 -16.52 6.97 2.86
CA PRO A 66 -17.06 7.26 1.53
C PRO A 66 -16.21 6.62 0.41
N PHE A 67 -16.76 6.51 -0.81
CA PHE A 67 -16.14 5.81 -1.94
C PHE A 67 -14.68 6.25 -2.15
N LYS A 68 -13.77 5.27 -2.21
CA LYS A 68 -12.37 5.48 -2.56
C LYS A 68 -12.00 4.59 -3.73
N SER A 69 -11.69 5.21 -4.87
CA SER A 69 -11.12 4.49 -6.01
C SER A 69 -9.76 3.91 -5.61
N HIS A 70 -9.55 2.62 -5.91
CA HIS A 70 -8.23 2.00 -5.78
C HIS A 70 -7.25 2.52 -6.84
N TRP A 71 -7.76 3.11 -7.92
CA TRP A 71 -7.01 3.94 -8.86
C TRP A 71 -6.93 5.34 -8.26
N GLY A 72 -5.89 5.60 -7.46
CA GLY A 72 -5.74 6.81 -6.65
C GLY A 72 -6.12 8.09 -7.41
N ALA A 73 -7.23 8.71 -7.00
CA ALA A 73 -7.73 9.94 -7.58
C ALA A 73 -6.75 11.13 -7.41
N ASP A 74 -5.71 10.99 -6.58
CA ASP A 74 -4.75 12.06 -6.25
C ASP A 74 -3.26 11.72 -6.54
N HIS A 75 -2.96 10.60 -7.19
CA HIS A 75 -1.56 10.22 -7.46
C HIS A 75 -1.09 10.52 -8.88
N ASN A 76 -2.02 10.67 -9.83
CA ASN A 76 -1.68 10.80 -11.24
C ASN A 76 -1.53 12.26 -11.74
N LYS A 77 -1.29 13.21 -10.84
CA LYS A 77 -1.03 14.62 -11.19
C LYS A 77 0.23 15.18 -10.53
N LYS A 78 1.23 14.35 -10.29
CA LYS A 78 2.57 14.82 -9.93
C LYS A 78 3.47 14.60 -11.15
N ALA A 79 3.64 15.66 -11.95
CA ALA A 79 4.72 15.72 -12.92
C ALA A 79 5.92 16.39 -12.23
N TRP A 80 7.12 15.87 -12.45
CA TRP A 80 8.33 16.61 -12.14
C TRP A 80 8.37 17.83 -13.06
N VAL A 81 8.43 19.01 -12.47
CA VAL A 81 8.74 20.24 -13.19
C VAL A 81 10.21 20.48 -12.88
N ASP A 82 11.07 20.36 -13.89
CA ASP A 82 12.46 20.77 -13.74
C ASP A 82 12.48 22.28 -13.49
N ASP A 83 13.06 22.70 -12.37
CA ASP A 83 13.29 24.09 -11.98
C ASP A 83 14.65 24.57 -12.53
N ASP A 84 15.00 24.18 -13.75
CA ASP A 84 16.21 24.65 -14.42
C ASP A 84 15.82 25.73 -15.43
N GLY A 85 15.77 26.97 -14.94
CA GLY A 85 15.62 28.20 -15.72
C GLY A 85 16.91 28.71 -16.33
#